data_AF-A0A392UVQ1-F1
#
_entry.id   AF-A0A392UVQ1-F1
#
_cell.length_a   1.000
_cell.length_b   1.000
_cell.length_c   1.000
_cell.angle_alpha   90.00
_cell.angle_beta   90.00
_cell.angle_gamma   90.00
#
_symmetry.space_group_name_H-M   'P 1'
#
loop_
_entity.id
_entity.type
_entity.pdbx_description
1 polymer ?
#
loop_
_entity_poly.entity_id
_entity_poly.type
_entity_poly.pdbx_seq_one_letter_code
_entity_poly.pdbx_strand_id
1 'polypeptide(L)' 'STRRLPPPCWSPDETLALIDSYRDKWYSLGRGNLKATHWQEVADAVSQRCPNASPSKTPVQCRHKMEKLRKRYRT' A
#
# COMPACT_ATOMS: atom_id res chain seq x y z
N SER A 1 22.90 0.09 -23.94
CA SER A 1 21.46 -0.11 -23.71
C SER A 1 21.11 0.05 -22.24
N THR A 2 20.63 1.22 -21.84
CA THR A 2 20.13 1.47 -20.48
C THR A 2 18.84 0.68 -20.32
N ARG A 3 18.86 -0.39 -19.53
CA ARG A 3 17.65 -1.13 -19.16
C ARG A 3 16.69 -0.12 -18.53
N ARG A 4 15.65 0.30 -19.26
CA ARG A 4 14.54 1.07 -18.69
C ARG A 4 13.90 0.14 -17.67
N LEU A 5 14.23 0.32 -16.40
CA LEU A 5 13.48 -0.30 -15.34
C LEU A 5 12.03 0.16 -15.54
N PRO A 6 11.06 -0.77 -15.64
CA PRO A 6 9.67 -0.36 -15.69
C PRO A 6 9.42 0.58 -14.51
N PRO A 7 8.64 1.66 -14.70
CA PRO A 7 8.35 2.60 -13.63
C PRO A 7 7.98 1.81 -12.38
N PRO A 8 8.55 2.14 -11.20
CA PRO A 8 8.14 1.48 -9.99
C PRO A 8 6.63 1.59 -9.92
N CYS A 9 5.94 0.44 -9.86
CA CYS A 9 4.47 0.37 -9.89
C CYS A 9 3.80 1.15 -8.74
N TRP A 10 4.59 1.78 -7.87
CA TRP A 10 4.22 2.55 -6.70
C TRP A 10 5.07 3.80 -6.66
N SER A 11 4.45 4.98 -6.74
CA SER A 11 5.11 6.24 -6.46
C SER A 11 5.45 6.36 -4.96
N PRO A 12 6.33 7.32 -4.59
CA PRO A 12 6.58 7.65 -3.19
C PRO A 12 5.28 8.03 -2.46
N ASP A 13 4.45 8.87 -3.07
CA ASP A 13 3.16 9.31 -2.49
C ASP A 13 2.20 8.14 -2.26
N GLU A 14 2.08 7.23 -3.24
CA GLU A 14 1.25 6.03 -3.08
C GLU A 14 1.79 5.12 -1.96
N THR A 15 3.11 5.02 -1.84
CA THR A 15 3.74 4.22 -0.79
C THR A 15 3.50 4.83 0.59
N LEU A 16 3.58 6.17 0.71
CA LEU A 16 3.28 6.89 1.96
C LEU A 16 1.79 6.74 2.31
N ALA A 17 0.89 6.97 1.36
CA ALA A 17 -0.55 6.80 1.56
C ALA A 17 -0.90 5.37 2.01
N LEU A 18 -0.22 4.36 1.46
CA LEU A 18 -0.39 2.96 1.87
C LEU A 18 0.10 2.73 3.31
N ILE A 19 1.25 3.30 3.67
CA ILE A 19 1.81 3.16 5.02
C ILE A 19 0.87 3.80 6.04
N ASP A 20 0.40 5.01 5.79
CA ASP A 20 -0.51 5.72 6.69
C ASP A 20 -1.85 4.99 6.82
N SER A 21 -2.48 4.63 5.70
CA SER A 21 -3.78 3.95 5.71
C SER A 21 -3.70 2.56 6.38
N TYR A 22 -2.61 1.82 6.15
CA TYR A 22 -2.35 0.56 6.86
C TYR A 22 -2.14 0.79 8.35
N ARG A 23 -1.36 1.80 8.72
CA ARG A 23 -1.04 2.12 10.12
C ARG A 23 -2.32 2.43 10.88
N ASP A 24 -3.16 3.31 10.36
CA ASP A 24 -4.43 3.69 10.97
C ASP A 24 -5.32 2.47 11.19
N LYS A 25 -5.47 1.63 10.15
CA LYS A 25 -6.29 0.41 10.24
C LYS A 25 -5.70 -0.61 11.21
N TRP A 26 -4.38 -0.78 11.23
CA TRP A 26 -3.67 -1.69 12.14
C TRP A 26 -3.83 -1.27 13.60
N TYR A 27 -3.74 0.03 13.90
CA TYR A 27 -3.99 0.54 15.25
C TYR A 27 -5.45 0.41 15.67
N SER A 28 -6.39 0.70 14.78
CA SER A 28 -7.84 0.52 15.04
C SER A 28 -8.20 -0.92 15.39
N LEU A 29 -7.45 -1.91 14.86
CA LEU A 29 -7.64 -3.34 15.13
C LEU A 29 -6.82 -3.86 16.32
N GLY A 30 -6.25 -2.98 17.14
CA GLY A 30 -5.43 -3.39 18.28
C GLY A 30 -4.13 -4.11 17.86
N ARG A 31 -3.53 -3.68 16.74
CA ARG A 31 -2.32 -4.28 16.14
C ARG A 31 -2.52 -5.72 15.61
N GLY A 32 -3.77 -6.11 15.34
CA GLY A 32 -4.13 -7.40 14.74
C GLY A 32 -3.88 -7.50 13.23
N ASN A 33 -4.09 -8.69 12.67
CA ASN A 33 -3.97 -8.92 11.23
C ASN A 33 -5.15 -8.32 10.46
N LEU A 34 -4.85 -7.67 9.32
CA LEU A 34 -5.88 -7.14 8.42
C LEU A 34 -6.52 -8.28 7.61
N LYS A 35 -7.86 -8.32 7.61
CA LYS A 35 -8.68 -9.22 6.78
C LYS A 35 -8.92 -8.59 5.41
N ALA A 36 -9.50 -9.34 4.48
CA ALA A 36 -9.78 -8.88 3.12
C ALA A 36 -10.56 -7.55 3.08
N THR A 37 -11.59 -7.40 3.92
CA THR A 37 -12.38 -6.17 4.06
C THR A 37 -11.52 -4.98 4.48
N HIS A 38 -10.62 -5.16 5.45
CA HIS A 38 -9.72 -4.10 5.89
C HIS A 38 -8.73 -3.70 4.79
N TRP A 39 -8.29 -4.65 3.97
CA TRP A 39 -7.45 -4.34 2.81
C TRP A 39 -8.20 -3.58 1.72
N GLN A 40 -9.51 -3.83 1.57
CA GLN A 40 -10.36 -3.03 0.68
C GLN A 40 -10.39 -1.59 1.14
N GLU A 41 -10.69 -1.34 2.41
CA GLU A 41 -10.70 0.02 2.97
C GLU A 41 -9.35 0.74 2.83
N VAL A 42 -8.24 0.01 3.01
CA VAL A 42 -6.89 0.56 2.79
C VAL A 42 -6.68 0.95 1.32
N ALA A 43 -7.12 0.12 0.37
CA ALA A 43 -7.01 0.42 -1.06
C ALA A 43 -7.86 1.62 -1.47
N ASP A 44 -9.07 1.73 -0.91
CA ASP A 44 -9.97 2.86 -1.15
C ASP A 44 -9.35 4.16 -0.61
N ALA A 45 -8.80 4.14 0.61
CA ALA A 45 -8.10 5.27 1.20
C ALA A 45 -6.86 5.70 0.40
N VAL A 46 -6.07 4.74 -0.12
CA VAL A 46 -4.94 5.02 -1.01
C VAL A 46 -5.39 5.66 -2.31
N SER A 47 -6.47 5.16 -2.90
CA SER A 47 -7.02 5.68 -4.15
C SER A 47 -7.59 7.10 -3.98
N GLN A 48 -8.19 7.40 -2.82
CA GLN A 48 -8.65 8.74 -2.48
C GLN A 48 -7.50 9.73 -2.27
N ARG A 49 -6.39 9.31 -1.64
CA ARG A 49 -5.21 10.15 -1.43
C ARG A 49 -4.39 10.35 -2.70
N CYS A 50 -4.42 9.40 -3.61
CA CYS A 50 -3.69 9.43 -4.87
C CYS A 50 -4.65 9.26 -6.07
N PRO A 51 -5.55 10.24 -6.34
CA PRO A 51 -6.52 10.12 -7.43
C PRO A 51 -5.86 10.08 -8.81
N ASN A 52 -4.65 10.64 -8.93
CA ASN A 52 -3.86 10.63 -10.15
C ASN A 52 -3.11 9.30 -10.36
N ALA A 53 -3.16 8.37 -9.41
CA ALA A 53 -2.57 7.05 -9.57
C ALA A 53 -3.43 6.20 -10.50
N SER A 54 -2.96 6.04 -11.74
CA SER A 54 -3.57 5.15 -12.74
C SER A 54 -2.59 4.03 -13.11
N PRO A 55 -3.00 2.75 -12.99
CA PRO A 55 -4.26 2.28 -12.42
C PRO A 55 -4.28 2.37 -10.87
N SER A 56 -5.49 2.54 -10.33
CA SER A 56 -5.75 2.49 -8.88
C SER A 56 -5.27 1.17 -8.30
N LYS A 57 -4.77 1.20 -7.06
CA LYS A 57 -4.17 0.03 -6.42
C LYS A 57 -5.24 -0.87 -5.83
N THR A 58 -5.18 -2.16 -6.16
CA THR A 58 -6.12 -3.14 -5.62
C THR A 58 -5.75 -3.51 -4.18
N PRO A 59 -6.71 -4.06 -3.40
CA PRO A 59 -6.45 -4.51 -2.02
C PRO A 59 -5.30 -5.50 -1.92
N VAL A 60 -5.21 -6.41 -2.91
CA VAL A 60 -4.15 -7.42 -3.00
C VAL A 60 -2.80 -6.78 -3.28
N GLN A 61 -2.74 -5.77 -4.16
CA GLN A 61 -1.50 -5.02 -4.42
C GLN A 61 -1.03 -4.25 -3.17
N CYS A 62 -1.96 -3.61 -2.45
CA CYS A 62 -1.69 -2.91 -1.19
C CYS A 62 -1.09 -3.87 -0.15
N ARG A 63 -1.71 -5.05 0.02
CA ARG A 63 -1.23 -6.09 0.92
C ARG A 63 0.18 -6.54 0.58
N HIS A 64 0.43 -6.96 -0.66
CA HIS A 64 1.75 -7.45 -1.08
C HIS A 64 2.85 -6.38 -0.94
N LYS A 65 2.53 -5.13 -1.27
CA LYS A 65 3.47 -4.01 -1.10
C LYS A 65 3.80 -3.82 0.38
N MET A 66 2.82 -3.85 1.27
CA MET A 66 3.02 -3.71 2.71
C MET A 66 3.83 -4.86 3.30
N GLU A 67 3.56 -6.10 2.90
CA GLU A 67 4.34 -7.28 3.30
C GLU A 67 5.82 -7.13 2.89
N LYS A 68 6.09 -6.66 1.67
CA LYS A 68 7.47 -6.38 1.20
C LYS A 68 8.14 -5.27 2.00
N LEU A 69 7.44 -4.17 2.28
CA LEU A 69 7.96 -3.06 3.09
C LEU A 69 8.32 -3.54 4.50
N ARG A 70 7.40 -4.24 5.16
CA ARG A 70 7.63 -4.81 6.50
C ARG A 70 8.80 -5.78 6.49
N LYS A 71 8.99 -6.60 5.45
CA LYS A 71 10.14 -7.50 5.34
C LYS A 71 11.46 -6.74 5.18
N ARG A 72 11.49 -5.66 4.39
CA ARG A 72 12.70 -4.86 4.14
C ARG A 72 13.18 -4.08 5.36
N TYR A 73 12.25 -3.50 6.12
CA TYR A 73 12.57 -2.62 7.26
C TYR A 73 12.52 -3.31 8.63
N ARG A 74 12.33 -4.63 8.68
CA ARG A 74 12.36 -5.43 9.92
C ARG A 74 13.71 -6.10 10.17
N THR A 75 14.66 -5.94 9.25
CA THR A 75 16.10 -6.18 9.43
C THR A 75 16.75 -4.92 9.98
#